data_AF-A0A7J0CGY6-F1
#
_entry.id   AF-A0A7J0CGY6-F1
#
_cell.length_a   1.000
_cell.length_b   1.000
_cell.length_c   1.000
_cell.angle_alpha   90.00
_cell.angle_beta   90.00
_cell.angle_gamma   90.00
#
_symmetry.space_group_name_H-M   'P 1'
#
loop_
_entity.id
_entity.type
_entity.pdbx_description
1 polymer ?
#
loop_
_entity_poly.entity_id
_entity_poly.type
_entity_poly.pdbx_seq_one_letter_code
_entity_poly.pdbx_strand_id
1 'polypeptide(L)'
;MAVAPYIYNGWGSPPSPTTVMNATGVKWFTLAFVLSNGYCNPQWDGGRPLTGGVDQQTINTVRAAGGDVIPSFGGWSGNKLESSCGSAGELAAAYQKVINAYGLKAIDIDIEAAAYDSPTVQQRTVDALRTIRANNPGIKLYITFGTGQNGPTPASSTGPPRPVSPSTAGRSCRSTSAATARTWARSASAPPKVSRRPSRTPTATATTRPTGTPASPR
;
A
#
# COMPACT_ATOMS: atom_id res chain seq x y z
N MET A 1 0.70 -14.33 17.99
CA MET A 1 2.02 -13.91 17.46
C MET A 1 2.46 -12.74 18.32
N ALA A 2 3.55 -12.88 19.08
CA ALA A 2 4.01 -11.83 19.99
C ALA A 2 4.87 -10.79 19.25
N VAL A 3 5.76 -11.22 18.34
CA VAL A 3 6.63 -10.37 17.50
C VAL A 3 6.98 -11.09 16.18
N ALA A 4 7.37 -10.31 15.16
CA ALA A 4 7.95 -10.80 13.91
C ALA A 4 9.03 -9.81 13.40
N PRO A 5 10.32 -10.02 13.74
CA PRO A 5 11.40 -9.14 13.28
C PRO A 5 11.64 -9.27 11.77
N TYR A 6 12.16 -8.20 11.16
CA TYR A 6 12.53 -8.22 9.75
C TYR A 6 13.79 -9.05 9.51
N ILE A 7 13.81 -9.78 8.41
CA ILE A 7 14.99 -10.39 7.81
C ILE A 7 15.09 -9.96 6.35
N TYR A 8 16.27 -9.54 5.92
CA TYR A 8 16.55 -9.09 4.55
C TYR A 8 17.72 -9.89 3.99
N ASN A 9 17.47 -10.62 2.91
CA ASN A 9 18.48 -11.47 2.25
C ASN A 9 19.23 -10.75 1.11
N GLY A 10 18.87 -9.50 0.79
CA GLY A 10 19.44 -8.78 -0.35
C GLY A 10 20.77 -8.09 -0.07
N TRP A 11 21.20 -8.01 1.18
CA TRP A 11 22.48 -7.41 1.54
C TRP A 11 23.09 -8.06 2.79
N GLY A 12 24.42 -8.16 2.79
CA GLY A 12 25.18 -8.72 3.90
C GLY A 12 24.98 -10.22 4.08
N SER A 13 25.16 -10.69 5.32
CA SER A 13 24.94 -12.08 5.72
C SER A 13 24.08 -12.10 6.98
N PRO A 14 22.74 -12.07 6.84
CA PRO A 14 21.85 -12.10 8.00
C PRO A 14 22.05 -13.42 8.77
N PRO A 15 21.92 -13.41 10.10
CA PRO A 15 21.96 -14.65 10.87
C PRO A 15 20.86 -15.60 10.40
N SER A 16 21.12 -16.90 10.43
CA SER A 16 20.11 -17.91 10.11
C SER A 16 18.87 -17.72 11.01
N PRO A 17 17.64 -17.80 10.48
CA PRO A 17 16.43 -17.68 11.27
C PRO A 17 16.41 -18.64 12.46
N THR A 18 16.90 -19.88 12.30
CA THR A 18 16.93 -20.86 13.40
C THR A 18 17.83 -20.43 14.56
N THR A 19 18.92 -19.70 14.28
CA THR A 19 19.77 -19.13 15.34
C THR A 19 18.99 -18.14 16.17
N VAL A 20 18.26 -17.23 15.52
CA VAL A 20 17.41 -16.24 16.19
C VAL A 20 16.26 -16.92 16.95
N MET A 21 15.60 -17.91 16.33
CA MET A 21 14.50 -18.66 16.95
C MET A 21 14.96 -19.39 18.22
N ASN A 22 16.14 -20.01 18.21
CA ASN A 22 16.68 -20.72 19.36
C ASN A 22 17.08 -19.77 20.50
N ALA A 23 17.64 -18.61 20.16
CA ALA A 23 18.08 -17.64 21.16
C ALA A 23 16.92 -16.86 21.80
N THR A 24 15.82 -16.65 21.08
CA THR A 24 14.76 -15.69 21.49
C THR A 24 13.37 -16.30 21.64
N GLY A 25 13.14 -17.51 21.13
CA GLY A 25 11.81 -18.12 21.07
C GLY A 25 10.88 -17.52 20.01
N VAL A 26 11.34 -16.55 19.21
CA VAL A 26 10.56 -16.01 18.08
C VAL A 26 10.23 -17.12 17.09
N LYS A 27 9.01 -17.09 16.53
CA LYS A 27 8.53 -18.08 15.55
C LYS A 27 8.03 -17.47 14.24
N TRP A 28 8.03 -16.15 14.12
CA TRP A 28 7.57 -15.47 12.91
C TRP A 28 8.61 -14.46 12.48
N PHE A 29 8.81 -14.30 11.17
CA PHE A 29 9.71 -13.32 10.59
C PHE A 29 9.01 -12.53 9.48
N THR A 30 9.31 -11.25 9.39
CA THR A 30 8.88 -10.42 8.27
C THR A 30 9.98 -10.42 7.22
N LEU A 31 9.71 -10.92 6.02
CA LEU A 31 10.72 -11.04 4.97
C LEU A 31 10.69 -9.81 4.07
N ALA A 32 11.77 -9.04 4.10
CA ALA A 32 12.00 -7.87 3.26
C ALA A 32 12.76 -8.26 1.98
N PHE A 33 12.47 -7.71 0.81
CA PHE A 33 11.18 -7.11 0.40
C PHE A 33 10.73 -7.80 -0.88
N VAL A 34 9.42 -7.83 -1.11
CA VAL A 34 8.87 -8.14 -2.42
C VAL A 34 8.68 -6.82 -3.18
N LEU A 35 9.28 -6.76 -4.36
CA LEU A 35 9.28 -5.59 -5.23
C LEU A 35 8.86 -5.98 -6.66
N SER A 36 8.65 -4.96 -7.47
CA SER A 36 8.45 -5.05 -8.92
C SER A 36 9.75 -5.41 -9.63
N ASN A 37 9.66 -6.28 -10.64
CA ASN A 37 10.76 -6.55 -11.58
C ASN A 37 10.87 -5.54 -12.75
N GLY A 38 10.20 -4.38 -12.64
CA GLY A 38 10.05 -3.39 -13.72
C GLY A 38 8.60 -3.13 -14.12
N TYR A 39 7.68 -4.06 -13.83
CA TYR A 39 6.22 -3.84 -13.90
C TYR A 39 5.50 -4.60 -12.77
N CYS A 40 4.22 -4.94 -12.92
CA CYS A 40 3.40 -5.63 -11.94
C CYS A 40 3.68 -7.15 -11.83
N ASN A 41 4.96 -7.54 -11.74
CA ASN A 41 5.35 -8.91 -11.44
C ASN A 41 6.25 -8.96 -10.20
N PRO A 42 5.81 -9.63 -9.12
CA PRO A 42 6.53 -9.67 -7.85
C PRO A 42 7.80 -10.52 -7.93
N GLN A 43 8.90 -9.97 -7.44
CA GLN A 43 10.17 -10.64 -7.20
C GLN A 43 10.75 -10.22 -5.86
N TRP A 44 11.55 -11.08 -5.25
CA TRP A 44 12.29 -10.69 -4.05
C TRP A 44 13.33 -9.65 -4.46
N ASP A 45 13.27 -8.47 -3.83
CA ASP A 45 14.17 -7.35 -4.08
C ASP A 45 14.21 -6.90 -5.56
N GLY A 46 13.16 -7.21 -6.31
CA GLY A 46 12.97 -6.80 -7.70
C GLY A 46 13.84 -7.56 -8.72
N GLY A 47 14.64 -8.53 -8.27
CA GLY A 47 15.52 -9.30 -9.15
C GLY A 47 15.75 -10.75 -8.73
N ARG A 48 15.56 -11.10 -7.45
CA ARG A 48 15.64 -12.49 -7.00
C ARG A 48 14.33 -13.22 -7.29
N PRO A 49 14.39 -14.49 -7.73
CA PRO A 49 13.21 -15.21 -8.20
C PRO A 49 12.22 -15.43 -7.06
N LEU A 50 10.91 -15.32 -7.37
CA LEU A 50 9.86 -15.53 -6.38
C LEU A 50 9.91 -16.92 -5.75
N THR A 51 10.35 -17.95 -6.47
CA THR A 51 10.56 -19.32 -5.97
C THR A 51 11.93 -19.85 -6.43
N GLY A 52 12.47 -20.85 -5.75
CA GLY A 52 13.76 -21.49 -6.02
C GLY A 52 14.99 -20.75 -5.48
N GLY A 53 14.83 -19.52 -4.97
CA GLY A 53 15.92 -18.69 -4.46
C GLY A 53 16.14 -18.75 -2.94
N VAL A 54 17.10 -17.95 -2.48
CA VAL A 54 17.48 -17.79 -1.06
C VAL A 54 16.30 -17.44 -0.15
N ASP A 55 15.36 -16.64 -0.66
CA ASP A 55 14.18 -16.23 0.12
C ASP A 55 13.23 -17.42 0.37
N GLN A 56 13.00 -18.28 -0.62
CA GLN A 56 12.23 -19.52 -0.40
C GLN A 56 12.98 -20.47 0.54
N GLN A 57 14.31 -20.57 0.43
CA GLN A 57 15.10 -21.38 1.37
C GLN A 57 14.93 -20.88 2.81
N THR A 58 14.96 -19.56 3.01
CA THR A 58 14.70 -18.91 4.32
C THR A 58 13.31 -19.26 4.85
N ILE A 59 12.28 -19.18 4.01
CA ILE A 59 10.90 -19.55 4.37
C ILE A 59 10.82 -21.02 4.80
N ASN A 60 11.46 -21.91 4.05
CA ASN A 60 11.49 -23.34 4.37
C ASN A 60 12.21 -23.60 5.69
N THR A 61 13.34 -22.94 5.94
CA THR A 61 14.08 -23.02 7.21
C THR A 61 13.23 -22.60 8.40
N VAL A 62 12.50 -21.47 8.30
CA VAL A 62 11.61 -21.00 9.37
C VAL A 62 10.49 -22.00 9.63
N ARG A 63 9.86 -22.52 8.57
CA ARG A 63 8.75 -23.48 8.68
C ARG A 63 9.18 -24.83 9.23
N ALA A 64 10.34 -25.33 8.81
CA ALA A 64 10.93 -26.56 9.35
C ALA A 64 11.19 -26.47 10.87
N ALA A 65 11.45 -25.26 11.39
CA ALA A 65 11.63 -24.99 12.82
C ALA A 65 10.32 -24.63 13.57
N GLY A 66 9.16 -24.89 12.94
CA GLY A 66 7.83 -24.68 13.53
C GLY A 66 7.36 -23.22 13.51
N GLY A 67 7.94 -22.38 12.66
CA GLY A 67 7.56 -20.99 12.47
C GLY A 67 6.77 -20.74 11.18
N ASP A 68 6.53 -19.46 10.87
CA ASP A 68 5.99 -19.02 9.58
C ASP A 68 6.48 -17.59 9.25
N VAL A 69 6.10 -17.07 8.09
CA VAL A 69 6.63 -15.79 7.57
C VAL A 69 5.53 -14.78 7.21
N ILE A 70 5.94 -13.51 7.13
CA ILE A 70 5.16 -12.38 6.64
C ILE A 70 5.99 -11.68 5.55
N PRO A 71 5.79 -11.96 4.26
CA PRO A 71 6.40 -11.17 3.20
C PRO A 71 5.97 -9.72 3.29
N SER A 72 6.95 -8.82 3.25
CA SER A 72 6.75 -7.37 3.23
C SER A 72 6.93 -6.83 1.82
N PHE A 73 5.94 -6.10 1.32
CA PHE A 73 5.92 -5.47 0.01
C PHE A 73 6.32 -4.01 0.14
N GLY A 74 7.21 -3.51 -0.73
CA GLY A 74 7.63 -2.11 -0.73
C GLY A 74 8.94 -1.86 0.02
N GLY A 75 8.92 -1.00 1.03
CA GLY A 75 10.08 -0.47 1.75
C GLY A 75 10.59 0.87 1.21
N TRP A 76 11.69 1.36 1.76
CA TRP A 76 12.24 2.68 1.41
C TRP A 76 12.63 2.82 -0.08
N SER A 77 13.41 1.85 -0.59
CA SER A 77 14.02 1.88 -1.94
C SER A 77 13.50 0.78 -2.88
N GLY A 78 13.82 0.92 -4.17
CA GLY A 78 13.48 -0.07 -5.19
C GLY A 78 12.13 0.17 -5.88
N ASN A 79 11.82 -0.65 -6.87
CA ASN A 79 10.59 -0.52 -7.67
C ASN A 79 9.41 -1.13 -6.91
N LYS A 80 8.48 -0.30 -6.45
CA LYS A 80 7.31 -0.71 -5.64
C LYS A 80 6.19 -1.23 -6.52
N LEU A 81 5.61 -2.39 -6.20
CA LEU A 81 4.44 -2.90 -6.93
C LEU A 81 3.28 -1.91 -6.88
N GLU A 82 3.09 -1.24 -5.75
CA GLU A 82 2.07 -0.23 -5.50
C GLU A 82 2.13 0.90 -6.54
N SER A 83 3.34 1.27 -6.96
CA SER A 83 3.58 2.31 -7.96
C SER A 83 3.68 1.76 -9.39
N SER A 84 4.19 0.54 -9.57
CA SER A 84 4.43 -0.07 -10.88
C SER A 84 3.19 -0.70 -11.52
N CYS A 85 2.23 -1.19 -10.73
CA CYS A 85 0.99 -1.76 -11.24
C CYS A 85 0.04 -0.66 -11.76
N GLY A 86 -0.60 -0.89 -12.91
CA GLY A 86 -1.51 0.08 -13.53
C GLY A 86 -2.85 0.22 -12.79
N SER A 87 -3.33 -0.86 -12.16
CA SER A 87 -4.62 -0.91 -11.50
C SER A 87 -4.62 -1.64 -10.14
N ALA A 88 -5.69 -1.47 -9.37
CA ALA A 88 -5.89 -2.20 -8.12
C ALA A 88 -6.06 -3.71 -8.34
N GLY A 89 -6.67 -4.10 -9.47
CA GLY A 89 -6.84 -5.50 -9.83
C GLY A 89 -5.51 -6.19 -10.15
N GLU A 90 -4.64 -5.52 -10.90
CA GLU A 90 -3.28 -6.03 -11.15
C GLU A 90 -2.47 -6.12 -9.86
N LEU A 91 -2.54 -5.08 -9.00
CA LEU A 91 -1.85 -5.08 -7.72
C LEU A 91 -2.33 -6.22 -6.80
N ALA A 92 -3.65 -6.46 -6.75
CA ALA A 92 -4.21 -7.59 -6.02
C ALA A 92 -3.74 -8.92 -6.60
N ALA A 93 -3.67 -9.07 -7.92
CA ALA A 93 -3.15 -10.28 -8.55
C ALA A 93 -1.66 -10.52 -8.21
N ALA A 94 -0.85 -9.46 -8.16
CA ALA A 94 0.56 -9.54 -7.76
C ALA A 94 0.70 -9.99 -6.29
N TYR A 95 -0.06 -9.40 -5.36
CA TYR A 95 -0.06 -9.85 -3.96
C TYR A 95 -0.55 -11.30 -3.82
N GLN A 96 -1.63 -11.66 -4.53
CA GLN A 96 -2.19 -13.01 -4.50
C GLN A 96 -1.19 -14.05 -5.02
N LYS A 97 -0.39 -13.71 -6.03
CA LYS A 97 0.66 -14.59 -6.57
C LYS A 97 1.65 -15.00 -5.49
N VAL A 98 2.08 -14.07 -4.63
CA VAL A 98 3.00 -14.35 -3.51
C VAL A 98 2.30 -15.12 -2.40
N ILE A 99 1.04 -14.76 -2.07
CA ILE A 99 0.21 -15.51 -1.11
C ILE A 99 0.08 -16.97 -1.51
N ASN A 100 -0.25 -17.23 -2.78
CA ASN A 100 -0.42 -18.58 -3.31
C ASN A 100 0.89 -19.36 -3.37
N ALA A 101 1.99 -18.72 -3.78
CA ALA A 101 3.31 -19.36 -3.87
C ALA A 101 3.77 -19.97 -2.54
N TYR A 102 3.32 -19.40 -1.41
CA TYR A 102 3.76 -19.83 -0.09
C TYR A 102 2.64 -20.25 0.85
N GLY A 103 1.36 -20.17 0.45
CA GLY A 103 0.23 -20.44 1.35
C GLY A 103 0.23 -19.51 2.57
N LEU A 104 0.41 -18.20 2.34
CA LEU A 104 0.62 -17.22 3.40
C LEU A 104 -0.65 -16.98 4.23
N LYS A 105 -0.44 -16.79 5.54
CA LYS A 105 -1.49 -16.37 6.48
C LYS A 105 -1.47 -14.87 6.77
N ALA A 106 -0.41 -14.20 6.33
CA ALA A 106 -0.20 -12.79 6.57
C ALA A 106 0.68 -12.16 5.49
N ILE A 107 0.43 -10.88 5.20
CA ILE A 107 1.31 -10.02 4.41
C ILE A 107 1.47 -8.66 5.10
N ASP A 108 2.57 -7.99 4.82
CA ASP A 108 2.87 -6.63 5.27
C ASP A 108 3.05 -5.71 4.07
N ILE A 109 2.40 -4.56 4.07
CA ILE A 109 2.61 -3.52 3.05
C ILE A 109 3.41 -2.39 3.70
N ASP A 110 4.70 -2.34 3.38
CA ASP A 110 5.61 -1.29 3.82
C ASP A 110 5.59 -0.13 2.80
N ILE A 111 4.61 0.76 2.98
CA ILE A 111 4.32 1.86 2.06
C ILE A 111 5.06 3.12 2.51
N GLU A 112 6.13 3.44 1.78
CA GLU A 112 7.00 4.57 2.08
C GLU A 112 7.27 5.48 0.85
N ALA A 113 7.91 6.63 1.09
CA ALA A 113 8.36 7.59 0.07
C ALA A 113 7.26 7.97 -0.96
N ALA A 114 7.57 8.00 -2.25
CA ALA A 114 6.62 8.43 -3.29
C ALA A 114 5.31 7.63 -3.34
N ALA A 115 5.34 6.34 -2.97
CA ALA A 115 4.14 5.52 -2.89
C ALA A 115 3.24 5.95 -1.71
N TYR A 116 3.86 6.34 -0.60
CA TYR A 116 3.16 6.91 0.55
C TYR A 116 2.60 8.30 0.27
N ASP A 117 3.30 9.14 -0.49
CA ASP A 117 2.86 10.53 -0.71
C ASP A 117 1.79 10.66 -1.82
N SER A 118 1.47 9.59 -2.55
CA SER A 118 0.53 9.61 -3.67
C SER A 118 -0.87 9.09 -3.30
N PRO A 119 -1.92 9.93 -3.23
CA PRO A 119 -3.28 9.48 -2.93
C PRO A 119 -3.81 8.44 -3.91
N THR A 120 -3.40 8.51 -5.18
CA THR A 120 -3.76 7.52 -6.21
C THR A 120 -3.17 6.15 -5.88
N VAL A 121 -1.89 6.10 -5.49
CA VAL A 121 -1.23 4.85 -5.10
C VAL A 121 -1.82 4.30 -3.81
N GLN A 122 -2.08 5.16 -2.82
CA GLN A 122 -2.74 4.77 -1.57
C GLN A 122 -4.11 4.13 -1.83
N GLN A 123 -4.96 4.76 -2.65
CA GLN A 123 -6.28 4.25 -2.95
C GLN A 123 -6.21 2.92 -3.72
N ARG A 124 -5.29 2.83 -4.70
CA ARG A 124 -5.02 1.58 -5.42
C ARG A 124 -4.63 0.44 -4.46
N THR A 125 -3.75 0.72 -3.51
CA THR A 125 -3.31 -0.25 -2.50
C THR A 125 -4.46 -0.67 -1.59
N VAL A 126 -5.28 0.27 -1.12
CA VAL A 126 -6.47 -0.05 -0.31
C VAL A 126 -7.43 -0.96 -1.06
N ASP A 127 -7.73 -0.64 -2.32
CA ASP A 127 -8.67 -1.42 -3.13
C ASP A 127 -8.12 -2.81 -3.45
N ALA A 128 -6.82 -2.94 -3.72
CA ALA A 128 -6.17 -4.23 -3.90
C ALA A 128 -6.26 -5.09 -2.62
N LEU A 129 -6.04 -4.49 -1.45
CA LEU A 129 -6.11 -5.19 -0.16
C LEU A 129 -7.54 -5.60 0.22
N ARG A 130 -8.57 -4.86 -0.23
CA ARG A 130 -9.96 -5.29 -0.10
C ARG A 130 -10.20 -6.59 -0.86
N THR A 131 -9.71 -6.69 -2.10
CA THR A 131 -9.77 -7.94 -2.89
C THR A 131 -9.00 -9.07 -2.23
N ILE A 132 -7.79 -8.83 -1.72
CA ILE A 132 -7.02 -9.87 -1.00
C ILE A 132 -7.77 -10.39 0.22
N ARG A 133 -8.37 -9.50 1.02
CA ARG A 133 -9.15 -9.91 2.20
C ARG A 133 -10.37 -10.74 1.81
N ALA A 134 -11.04 -10.39 0.72
CA ALA A 134 -12.20 -11.14 0.22
C ALA A 134 -11.80 -12.54 -0.28
N ASN A 135 -10.67 -12.64 -1.00
CA ASN A 135 -10.20 -13.90 -1.58
C ASN A 135 -9.56 -14.86 -0.57
N ASN A 136 -9.06 -14.35 0.57
CA ASN A 136 -8.34 -15.13 1.56
C ASN A 136 -8.95 -14.92 2.96
N PRO A 137 -10.08 -15.58 3.27
CA PRO A 137 -10.68 -15.49 4.60
C PRO A 137 -9.67 -15.82 5.70
N GLY A 138 -9.52 -14.91 6.67
CA GLY A 138 -8.59 -15.07 7.80
C GLY A 138 -7.16 -14.55 7.55
N ILE A 139 -6.84 -14.05 6.35
CA ILE A 139 -5.53 -13.43 6.11
C ILE A 139 -5.34 -12.18 6.98
N LYS A 140 -4.14 -12.04 7.56
CA LYS A 140 -3.75 -10.83 8.29
C LYS A 140 -3.05 -9.86 7.35
N LEU A 141 -3.50 -8.61 7.38
CA LEU A 141 -2.92 -7.53 6.60
C LEU A 141 -2.27 -6.55 7.56
N TYR A 142 -0.95 -6.40 7.46
CA TYR A 142 -0.17 -5.40 8.16
C TYR A 142 0.15 -4.25 7.21
N ILE A 143 0.21 -3.04 7.76
CA ILE A 143 0.61 -1.84 7.03
C ILE A 143 1.71 -1.20 7.85
N THR A 144 2.87 -1.06 7.25
CA THR A 144 4.07 -0.42 7.80
C THR A 144 4.32 0.87 7.02
N PHE A 145 4.67 1.94 7.73
CA PHE A 145 4.95 3.25 7.14
C PHE A 145 5.74 4.08 8.15
N GLY A 146 6.50 5.05 7.64
CA GLY A 146 7.26 5.99 8.45
C GLY A 146 6.36 6.83 9.35
N THR A 147 6.84 7.12 10.56
CA THR A 147 6.17 8.03 11.49
C THR A 147 7.09 9.18 11.86
N GLY A 148 6.53 10.38 11.99
CA GLY A 148 7.21 11.47 12.67
C GLY A 148 7.19 11.27 14.18
N GLN A 149 7.89 12.15 14.91
CA GLN A 149 7.88 12.12 16.38
C GLN A 149 6.46 12.25 16.97
N ASN A 150 5.54 12.87 16.23
CA ASN A 150 4.16 13.08 16.61
C ASN A 150 3.19 12.04 16.00
N GLY A 151 3.71 10.96 15.42
CA GLY A 151 2.92 9.90 14.78
C GLY A 151 2.80 10.05 13.26
N PRO A 152 1.80 9.40 12.64
CA PRO A 152 1.60 9.43 11.19
C PRO A 152 1.40 10.85 10.68
N THR A 153 2.21 11.24 9.70
CA THR A 153 2.10 12.54 9.03
C THR A 153 1.13 12.46 7.85
N PRO A 154 0.33 13.50 7.56
CA PRO A 154 -0.42 13.55 6.31
C PRO A 154 0.53 13.48 5.11
N ALA A 155 0.13 12.78 4.04
CA ALA A 155 0.88 12.63 2.79
C ALA A 155 1.30 13.96 2.12
N SER A 156 0.72 15.09 2.53
CA SER A 156 1.03 16.43 2.03
C SER A 156 2.00 17.23 2.90
N SER A 157 2.57 16.64 3.97
CA SER A 157 3.45 17.36 4.92
C SER A 157 4.94 17.12 4.72
N THR A 158 5.33 16.33 3.70
CA THR A 158 6.72 16.21 3.25
C THR A 158 7.08 17.43 2.39
N GLY A 159 7.52 18.51 3.05
CA GLY A 159 8.24 19.60 2.38
C GLY A 159 9.55 19.09 1.72
N PRO A 160 10.15 19.85 0.79
CA PRO A 160 11.38 19.42 0.12
C PRO A 160 12.48 19.10 1.15
N PRO A 161 13.38 18.14 0.84
CA PRO A 161 14.36 17.66 1.81
C PRO A 161 15.21 18.84 2.28
N ARG A 162 15.17 19.14 3.59
CA ARG A 162 16.25 19.91 4.20
C ARG A 162 17.52 19.07 4.09
N PRO A 163 18.66 19.64 3.65
CA PRO A 163 19.91 18.89 3.55
C PRO A 163 20.32 18.46 4.96
N VAL A 164 20.20 17.16 5.24
CA VAL A 164 20.75 16.55 6.45
C VAL A 164 22.08 15.90 6.11
N SER A 165 23.11 16.32 6.82
CA SER A 165 24.49 15.85 6.70
C SER A 165 24.60 14.33 6.94
N PRO A 166 25.57 13.60 6.35
CA PRO A 166 25.56 12.14 6.27
C PRO A 166 25.74 11.40 7.62
N SER A 167 25.90 12.11 8.73
CA SER A 167 26.26 11.50 10.03
C SER A 167 25.06 11.10 10.91
N THR A 168 23.82 11.26 10.44
CA THR A 168 22.61 11.02 11.28
C THR A 168 21.59 10.07 10.65
N ALA A 169 22.02 9.15 9.78
CA ALA A 169 21.15 8.11 9.19
C ALA A 169 20.71 7.02 10.20
N GLY A 170 20.73 7.29 11.51
CA GLY A 170 20.58 6.30 12.56
C GLY A 170 19.51 6.57 13.62
N ARG A 171 18.65 7.58 13.48
CA ARG A 171 17.66 7.88 14.54
C ARG A 171 16.25 8.15 14.03
N SER A 172 15.38 7.21 14.38
CA SER A 172 13.92 7.34 14.57
C SER A 172 13.01 7.18 13.35
N CYS A 173 13.00 6.00 12.72
CA CYS A 173 11.76 5.41 12.22
C CYS A 173 11.22 4.44 13.28
N ARG A 174 10.14 4.81 13.98
CA ARG A 174 9.35 3.85 14.76
C ARG A 174 8.28 3.29 13.83
N SER A 175 8.36 1.99 13.54
CA SER A 175 7.29 1.26 12.87
C SER A 175 6.16 1.01 13.87
N THR A 176 4.91 1.23 13.47
CA THR A 176 3.72 0.81 14.23
C THR A 176 2.83 -0.01 13.33
N SER A 177 2.54 -1.24 13.74
CA SER A 177 1.64 -2.13 13.03
C SER A 177 0.29 -2.22 13.79
N ALA A 178 -0.81 -2.06 13.05
CA ALA A 178 -2.20 -2.39 13.39
C ALA A 178 -3.14 -1.36 14.08
N ALA A 179 -2.72 -0.49 15.01
CA ALA A 179 -3.70 0.37 15.71
C ALA A 179 -4.22 1.54 14.84
N THR A 180 -3.37 2.12 14.00
CA THR A 180 -3.63 3.42 13.34
C THR A 180 -4.18 3.30 11.91
N ALA A 181 -4.13 2.12 11.31
CA ALA A 181 -4.64 1.86 9.95
C ALA A 181 -6.15 2.12 9.80
N ARG A 182 -6.92 2.03 10.90
CA ARG A 182 -8.37 2.32 10.90
C ARG A 182 -8.72 3.78 10.64
N THR A 183 -7.86 4.71 11.03
CA THR A 183 -8.06 6.16 10.82
C THR A 183 -7.69 6.56 9.39
N TRP A 184 -6.66 5.90 8.84
CA TRP A 184 -6.19 6.10 7.48
C TRP A 184 -7.22 5.65 6.42
N ALA A 185 -7.80 4.46 6.58
CA ALA A 185 -8.85 3.96 5.67
C ALA A 185 -10.10 4.87 5.60
N ARG A 186 -10.41 5.59 6.69
CA ARG A 186 -11.52 6.56 6.73
C ARG A 186 -11.20 7.85 5.97
N SER A 187 -9.93 8.26 5.94
CA SER A 187 -9.50 9.50 5.28
C SER A 187 -9.37 9.32 3.76
N ALA A 188 -8.89 8.16 3.30
CA ALA A 188 -8.85 7.81 1.87
C ALA A 188 -10.24 7.62 1.25
N SER A 189 -11.26 7.29 2.06
CA SER A 189 -12.64 7.07 1.59
C SER A 189 -13.51 8.35 1.57
N ALA A 190 -12.95 9.52 1.88
CA ALA A 190 -13.72 10.77 1.90
C ALA A 190 -13.94 11.29 0.45
N PRO A 191 -15.19 11.48 -0.01
CA PRO A 191 -15.44 12.06 -1.34
C PRO A 191 -14.98 13.53 -1.38
N PRO A 192 -14.56 14.04 -2.55
CA PRO A 192 -14.20 15.45 -2.70
C PRO A 192 -15.40 16.33 -2.35
N LYS A 193 -15.18 17.39 -1.56
CA LYS A 193 -16.21 18.41 -1.28
C LYS A 193 -16.60 19.11 -2.58
N VAL A 194 -17.68 18.67 -3.20
CA VAL A 194 -18.33 19.41 -4.30
C VAL A 194 -18.98 20.65 -3.69
N SER A 195 -18.34 21.81 -3.86
CA SER A 195 -18.96 23.11 -3.64
C SER A 195 -20.08 23.30 -4.68
N ARG A 196 -21.31 22.90 -4.35
CA ARG A 196 -22.49 23.22 -5.15
C ARG A 196 -22.77 24.72 -5.05
N ARG A 197 -22.35 25.47 -6.08
CA ARG A 197 -22.85 26.81 -6.35
C ARG A 197 -24.25 26.67 -6.99
N PRO A 198 -25.32 27.27 -6.44
CA PRO A 198 -26.64 27.13 -7.03
C PRO A 198 -26.72 27.90 -8.35
N SER A 199 -26.98 27.18 -9.45
CA SER A 199 -27.29 27.71 -10.76
C SER A 199 -28.69 28.34 -10.76
N ARG A 200 -28.76 29.65 -11.04
CA ARG A 200 -30.02 30.35 -11.33
C ARG A 200 -30.53 29.95 -12.71
N THR A 201 -31.71 29.34 -12.77
CA THR A 201 -32.48 29.12 -14.00
C THR A 201 -33.24 30.40 -14.37
N PRO A 202 -33.26 30.86 -15.63
CA PRO A 202 -34.14 31.95 -16.05
C PRO A 202 -35.52 31.42 -16.42
N THR A 203 -36.55 31.99 -15.81
CA THR A 203 -37.97 31.79 -16.16
C THR A 203 -38.30 32.57 -17.43
N ALA A 204 -38.70 31.88 -18.50
CA ALA A 204 -39.29 32.51 -19.68
C ALA A 204 -40.82 32.48 -19.56
N THR A 205 -41.44 33.65 -19.40
CA THR A 205 -42.88 33.83 -19.38
C THR A 205 -43.41 33.97 -20.81
N ALA A 206 -44.32 33.06 -21.18
CA ALA A 206 -45.07 33.14 -22.43
C ALA A 206 -46.01 34.36 -22.42
N THR A 207 -45.98 35.16 -23.50
CA THR A 207 -46.98 36.21 -23.76
C THR A 207 -47.71 35.86 -25.06
N THR A 208 -49.00 35.58 -24.92
CA THR A 208 -50.01 35.42 -25.97
C THR A 208 -50.25 36.75 -26.70
N ARG A 209 -50.43 36.72 -28.03
CA ARG A 209 -50.88 37.87 -28.84
C ARG A 209 -52.16 37.50 -29.61
N PRO A 210 -53.20 38.34 -29.64
CA PRO A 210 -54.47 38.01 -30.26
C PRO A 210 -54.51 38.37 -31.75
N THR A 211 -55.44 37.70 -32.43
CA THR A 211 -55.86 37.85 -33.83
C THR A 211 -56.57 39.18 -34.08
N GLY A 212 -56.32 39.80 -35.24
CA GLY A 212 -57.03 40.99 -35.69
C GLY A 212 -56.81 41.26 -37.18
N THR A 213 -57.85 41.02 -37.97
CA THR A 213 -58.04 41.43 -39.37
C THR A 213 -58.02 42.97 -39.50
N PRO A 214 -57.72 43.52 -40.69
CA PRO A 214 -58.73 44.37 -41.31
C PRO A 214 -58.84 44.26 -42.83
N ALA A 215 -60.01 44.65 -43.32
CA ALA A 215 -60.41 44.76 -44.72
C ALA A 215 -59.82 46.01 -45.43
N SER A 216 -59.83 45.93 -46.78
CA SER A 216 -59.72 46.95 -47.85
C SER A 216 -60.23 48.37 -47.53
N PRO A 217 -59.83 49.45 -48.28
CA PRO A 217 -60.03 49.56 -49.74
C PRO A 217 -59.05 50.44 -50.58
N ARG A 218 -58.81 50.05 -51.84
CA ARG A 218 -59.07 50.79 -53.11
C ARG A 218 -58.42 50.08 -54.30
#